data_AF-A0A3C1G6P6-F1
#
_entry.id   AF-A0A3C1G6P6-F1
#
_cell.length_a   1.000
_cell.length_b   1.000
_cell.length_c   1.000
_cell.angle_alpha   90.00
_cell.angle_beta   90.00
_cell.angle_gamma   90.00
#
_symmetry.space_group_name_H-M   'P 1'
#
loop_
_entity.id
_entity.type
_entity.pdbx_description
1 polymer ?
#
loop_
_entity_poly.entity_id
_entity_poly.type
_entity_poly.pdbx_seq_one_letter_code
_entity_poly.pdbx_strand_id
1 'polypeptide(L)'
;MLVAALFTIFLGTVFPLLSEAIAGLKVSVGAPYFNGVMGPLFLVLVFLMGVGPLVAWRRASWDNLRRNFLWPAAVALGAGTGLAAWGLRDAYPLLALTLCVLVAAGIAFDTARAVRARRALAGEPPWRALATITRRNQRRYGGYVVHLGVVLMVVGLTVSMSYSVETEATLDPGESVELGRYRVTFEGLRASEQPTHLRVEGVFRATRAGADLGRLTPALKYYPTQQSPIGRAEMRVSLVEDVYVILSGFSDVGRRQATLKLLVRPMVAWIWLGGLVLALGTLVTVWPLRLAVASRAGAAEVTRSPLEPARD
;
A
#
# COMPACT_ATOMS: atom_id res chain seq x y z
N MET A 1 16.08 -8.78 -0.88
CA MET A 1 14.90 -8.35 -1.66
C MET A 1 14.92 -6.87 -1.98
N LEU A 2 14.93 -5.95 -1.01
CA LEU A 2 14.95 -4.50 -1.30
C LEU A 2 16.17 -4.05 -2.12
N VAL A 3 17.36 -4.60 -1.87
CA VAL A 3 18.57 -4.33 -2.69
C VAL A 3 18.40 -4.82 -4.14
N ALA A 4 17.78 -5.98 -4.33
CA ALA A 4 17.50 -6.49 -5.67
C ALA A 4 16.47 -5.60 -6.39
N ALA A 5 15.43 -5.14 -5.70
CA ALA A 5 14.48 -4.17 -6.24
C ALA A 5 15.17 -2.85 -6.63
N LEU A 6 16.04 -2.32 -5.76
CA LEU A 6 16.83 -1.13 -6.06
C LEU A 6 17.64 -1.32 -7.34
N PHE A 7 18.37 -2.43 -7.46
CA PHE A 7 19.20 -2.70 -8.63
C PHE A 7 18.38 -2.86 -9.91
N THR A 8 17.24 -3.54 -9.86
CA THR A 8 16.32 -3.67 -11.00
C THR A 8 15.78 -2.31 -11.46
N ILE A 9 15.36 -1.44 -10.53
CA ILE A 9 14.88 -0.10 -10.88
C ILE A 9 16.02 0.71 -11.49
N PHE A 10 17.15 0.74 -10.81
CA PHE A 10 18.35 1.45 -11.27
C PHE A 10 18.74 1.03 -12.69
N LEU A 11 18.90 -0.28 -12.92
CA LEU A 11 19.28 -0.80 -14.22
C LEU A 11 18.22 -0.51 -15.29
N GLY A 12 16.94 -0.73 -15.01
CA GLY A 12 15.86 -0.44 -15.95
C GLY A 12 15.77 1.03 -16.36
N THR A 13 16.11 1.95 -15.45
CA THR A 13 16.12 3.39 -15.75
C THR A 13 17.39 3.87 -16.46
N VAL A 14 18.55 3.30 -16.15
CA VAL A 14 19.85 3.73 -16.68
C VAL A 14 20.19 3.03 -18.00
N PHE A 15 19.69 1.81 -18.24
CA PHE A 15 19.99 1.02 -19.42
C PHE A 15 19.67 1.73 -20.76
N PRO A 16 18.51 2.40 -20.95
CA PRO A 16 18.24 3.20 -22.14
C PRO A 16 19.34 4.23 -22.46
N LEU A 17 19.81 4.95 -21.45
CA LEU A 17 20.83 6.00 -21.61
C LEU A 17 22.19 5.40 -21.99
N LEU A 18 22.56 4.27 -21.36
CA LEU A 18 23.81 3.58 -21.69
C LEU A 18 23.76 2.95 -23.10
N SER A 19 22.62 2.36 -23.47
CA SER A 19 22.41 1.78 -24.79
C SER A 19 22.52 2.83 -25.90
N GLU A 20 21.96 4.02 -25.67
CA GLU A 20 22.09 5.14 -26.61
C GLU A 20 23.53 5.66 -26.67
N ALA A 21 24.19 5.84 -25.52
CA ALA A 21 25.55 6.40 -25.47
C ALA A 21 26.62 5.47 -26.05
N ILE A 22 26.51 4.15 -25.85
CA ILE A 22 27.54 3.18 -26.25
C ILE A 22 27.24 2.56 -27.61
N ALA A 23 25.99 2.15 -27.85
CA ALA A 23 25.60 1.40 -29.03
C ALA A 23 24.80 2.24 -30.05
N GLY A 24 24.45 3.50 -29.73
CA GLY A 24 23.56 4.33 -30.56
C GLY A 24 22.13 3.80 -30.64
N LEU A 25 21.76 2.82 -29.81
CA LEU A 25 20.47 2.15 -29.84
C LEU A 25 19.51 2.80 -28.84
N LYS A 26 18.45 3.42 -29.36
CA LYS A 26 17.35 3.94 -28.55
C LYS A 26 16.43 2.81 -28.14
N VAL A 27 16.58 2.35 -26.90
CA VAL A 27 15.72 1.32 -26.30
C VAL A 27 14.85 1.96 -25.23
N SER A 28 13.59 1.55 -25.13
CA SER A 28 12.70 1.95 -24.05
C SER A 28 12.41 0.75 -23.15
N VAL A 29 12.55 0.95 -21.84
CA VAL A 29 12.20 -0.06 -20.82
C VAL A 29 10.86 0.32 -20.22
N GLY A 30 9.81 -0.40 -20.60
CA GLY A 30 8.43 -0.13 -20.18
C GLY A 30 7.95 -0.98 -19.02
N ALA A 31 6.67 -0.83 -18.68
CA ALA A 31 5.99 -1.57 -17.62
C ALA A 31 6.19 -3.10 -17.64
N PRO A 32 6.24 -3.79 -18.80
CA PRO A 32 6.44 -5.25 -18.82
C PRO A 32 7.74 -5.71 -18.13
N TYR A 33 8.85 -4.98 -18.30
CA TYR A 33 10.12 -5.30 -17.65
C TYR A 33 9.99 -5.18 -16.12
N PHE A 34 9.48 -4.05 -15.65
CA PHE A 34 9.34 -3.82 -14.20
C PHE A 34 8.36 -4.80 -13.58
N ASN A 35 7.21 -5.04 -14.20
CA ASN A 35 6.21 -5.97 -13.69
C ASN A 35 6.74 -7.41 -13.65
N GLY A 36 7.49 -7.83 -14.67
CA GLY A 36 8.08 -9.17 -14.76
C GLY A 36 9.10 -9.46 -13.67
N VAL A 37 9.84 -8.46 -13.19
CA VAL A 37 10.85 -8.64 -12.13
C VAL A 37 10.30 -8.28 -10.75
N MET A 38 9.59 -7.17 -10.62
CA MET A 38 9.07 -6.67 -9.35
C MET A 38 7.94 -7.54 -8.80
N GLY A 39 7.02 -8.00 -9.65
CA GLY A 39 5.88 -8.82 -9.23
C GLY A 39 6.33 -10.03 -8.40
N PRO A 40 7.17 -10.93 -8.95
CA PRO A 40 7.71 -12.07 -8.21
C PRO A 40 8.50 -11.67 -6.96
N LEU A 41 9.33 -10.62 -7.05
CA LEU A 41 10.13 -10.16 -5.92
C LEU A 41 9.26 -9.67 -4.75
N PHE A 42 8.18 -8.93 -5.03
CA PHE A 42 7.21 -8.50 -4.03
C PHE A 42 6.44 -9.67 -3.44
N LEU A 43 6.03 -10.66 -4.24
CA LEU A 43 5.37 -11.87 -3.72
C LEU A 43 6.27 -12.63 -2.74
N VAL A 44 7.55 -12.83 -3.08
CA VAL A 44 8.54 -13.45 -2.19
C VAL A 44 8.72 -12.61 -0.92
N LEU A 45 8.81 -11.29 -1.05
CA LEU A 45 8.92 -10.39 0.10
C LEU A 45 7.73 -10.53 1.06
N VAL A 46 6.49 -10.49 0.56
CA VAL A 46 5.27 -10.62 1.38
C VAL A 46 5.19 -12.01 2.01
N PHE A 47 5.56 -13.06 1.28
CA PHE A 47 5.64 -14.41 1.85
C PHE A 47 6.63 -14.47 3.02
N LEU A 48 7.84 -13.93 2.85
CA LEU A 48 8.85 -13.87 3.91
C LEU A 48 8.41 -13.01 5.10
N MET A 49 7.64 -11.94 4.87
CA MET A 49 7.02 -11.15 5.93
C MET A 49 6.02 -11.95 6.75
N GLY A 50 5.31 -12.89 6.14
CA GLY A 50 4.35 -13.76 6.84
C GLY A 50 5.03 -14.88 7.62
N VAL A 51 6.04 -15.52 7.02
CA VAL A 51 6.72 -16.67 7.61
C VAL A 51 7.80 -16.25 8.62
N GLY A 52 8.56 -15.21 8.31
CA GLY A 52 9.75 -14.79 9.05
C GLY A 52 9.52 -14.59 10.56
N PRO A 53 8.46 -13.88 10.99
CA PRO A 53 8.19 -13.70 12.41
C PRO A 53 7.73 -14.97 13.15
N LEU A 54 7.19 -15.95 12.43
CA LEU A 54 6.66 -17.20 13.00
C LEU A 54 7.77 -18.26 13.16
N VAL A 55 8.84 -18.16 12.38
CA VAL A 55 10.00 -19.04 12.46
C VAL A 55 11.00 -18.47 13.48
N ALA A 56 11.05 -19.05 14.67
CA ALA A 56 12.10 -18.76 15.64
C ALA A 56 13.41 -19.42 15.16
N TRP A 57 14.18 -18.71 14.33
CA TRP A 57 15.39 -19.15 13.60
C TRP A 57 16.48 -19.88 14.40
N ARG A 58 16.38 -20.01 15.73
CA ARG A 58 17.41 -20.67 16.56
C ARG A 58 16.94 -21.84 17.44
N ARG A 59 15.64 -22.04 17.66
CA ARG A 59 15.10 -23.10 18.57
C ARG A 59 13.67 -23.55 18.24
N ALA A 60 13.27 -23.54 16.97
CA ALA A 60 11.93 -24.01 16.61
C ALA A 60 11.87 -25.55 16.75
N SER A 61 11.18 -26.04 17.79
CA SER A 61 10.63 -27.40 17.75
C SER A 61 9.57 -27.45 16.65
N TRP A 62 9.59 -28.51 15.83
CA TRP A 62 8.64 -28.75 14.73
C TRP A 62 7.18 -28.60 15.17
N ASP A 63 6.86 -28.98 16.41
CA ASP A 63 5.52 -28.85 16.98
C ASP A 63 5.10 -27.41 17.23
N ASN A 64 6.02 -26.56 17.69
CA ASN A 64 5.74 -25.14 17.89
C ASN A 64 5.57 -24.42 16.55
N LEU A 65 6.35 -24.80 15.54
CA LEU A 65 6.20 -24.24 14.20
C LEU A 65 4.84 -24.61 13.60
N ARG A 66 4.45 -25.90 13.66
CA ARG A 66 3.15 -26.36 13.17
C ARG A 66 2.00 -25.67 13.90
N ARG A 67 2.02 -25.59 15.24
CA ARG A 67 0.95 -24.93 16.02
C ARG A 67 0.83 -23.42 15.78
N ASN A 68 1.92 -22.76 15.39
CA ASN A 68 1.92 -21.31 15.15
C ASN A 68 1.65 -20.94 13.69
N PHE A 69 2.01 -21.81 12.74
CA PHE A 69 1.88 -21.55 11.31
C PHE A 69 0.61 -22.14 10.69
N LEU A 70 0.12 -23.28 11.19
CA LEU A 70 -0.99 -24.01 10.56
C LEU A 70 -2.29 -23.19 10.50
N TRP A 71 -2.64 -22.49 11.58
CA TRP A 71 -3.85 -21.68 11.63
C TRP A 71 -3.80 -20.44 10.71
N PRO A 72 -2.74 -19.61 10.73
CA PRO A 72 -2.57 -18.56 9.73
C PRO A 72 -2.61 -19.06 8.29
N ALA A 73 -1.94 -20.19 7.99
CA ALA A 73 -1.92 -20.77 6.67
C ALA A 73 -3.29 -21.29 6.24
N ALA A 74 -4.04 -21.95 7.13
CA ALA A 74 -5.39 -22.41 6.85
C ALA A 74 -6.35 -21.25 6.57
N VAL A 75 -6.27 -20.17 7.35
CA VAL A 75 -7.07 -18.95 7.11
C VAL A 75 -6.71 -18.29 5.79
N ALA A 76 -5.41 -18.20 5.47
CA ALA A 76 -4.95 -17.64 4.20
C ALA A 76 -5.43 -18.47 3.01
N LEU A 77 -5.25 -19.79 3.05
CA LEU A 77 -5.71 -20.70 1.99
C LEU A 77 -7.23 -20.66 1.85
N GLY A 78 -7.98 -20.67 2.95
CA GLY A 78 -9.44 -20.55 2.92
C GLY A 78 -9.92 -19.22 2.34
N ALA A 79 -9.24 -18.12 2.66
CA ALA A 79 -9.55 -16.83 2.04
C ALA A 79 -9.20 -16.82 0.55
N GLY A 80 -8.05 -17.39 0.16
CA GLY A 80 -7.65 -17.54 -1.24
C GLY A 80 -8.63 -18.38 -2.05
N THR A 81 -9.05 -19.55 -1.54
CA THR A 81 -10.07 -20.38 -2.21
C THR A 81 -11.42 -19.66 -2.29
N GLY A 82 -11.80 -18.91 -1.25
CA GLY A 82 -12.99 -18.06 -1.27
C GLY A 82 -12.92 -16.97 -2.35
N LEU A 83 -11.79 -16.27 -2.48
CA LEU A 83 -11.58 -15.26 -3.53
C LEU A 83 -11.63 -15.88 -4.93
N ALA A 84 -11.00 -17.05 -5.12
CA ALA A 84 -11.06 -17.79 -6.38
C ALA A 84 -12.49 -18.21 -6.73
N ALA A 85 -13.25 -18.71 -5.76
CA ALA A 85 -14.65 -19.06 -5.92
C ALA A 85 -15.54 -17.84 -6.23
N TRP A 86 -15.18 -16.66 -5.71
CA TRP A 86 -15.86 -15.40 -6.00
C TRP A 86 -15.55 -14.82 -7.39
N GLY A 87 -14.64 -15.45 -8.15
CA GLY A 87 -14.38 -15.12 -9.54
C GLY A 87 -13.03 -14.43 -9.80
N LEU A 88 -12.18 -14.25 -8.78
CA LEU A 88 -10.81 -13.79 -9.00
C LEU A 88 -9.95 -14.94 -9.56
N ARG A 89 -9.75 -14.95 -10.89
CA ARG A 89 -9.04 -16.04 -11.59
C ARG A 89 -7.58 -15.74 -11.90
N ASP A 90 -7.17 -14.48 -11.87
CA ASP A 90 -5.79 -14.11 -12.15
C ASP A 90 -4.86 -14.59 -11.04
N ALA A 91 -3.84 -15.37 -11.42
CA ALA A 91 -2.93 -16.02 -10.47
C ALA A 91 -2.17 -15.02 -9.59
N TYR A 92 -1.69 -13.92 -10.19
CA TYR A 92 -0.90 -12.90 -9.49
C TYR A 92 -1.69 -12.20 -8.38
N PRO A 93 -2.85 -11.58 -8.66
CA PRO A 93 -3.66 -10.96 -7.63
C PRO A 93 -4.15 -11.95 -6.57
N LEU A 94 -4.56 -13.15 -6.99
CA LEU A 94 -5.04 -14.19 -6.08
C LEU A 94 -3.96 -14.58 -5.08
N LEU A 95 -2.74 -14.84 -5.55
CA LEU A 95 -1.61 -15.17 -4.69
C LEU A 95 -1.21 -13.98 -3.80
N ALA A 96 -1.14 -12.77 -4.34
CA ALA A 96 -0.79 -11.57 -3.57
C ALA A 96 -1.76 -11.33 -2.41
N LEU A 97 -3.07 -11.42 -2.66
CA LEU A 97 -4.10 -11.26 -1.63
C LEU A 97 -4.09 -12.41 -0.62
N THR A 98 -3.87 -13.64 -1.07
CA THR A 98 -3.72 -14.81 -0.18
C THR A 98 -2.53 -14.62 0.78
N LEU A 99 -1.39 -14.15 0.27
CA LEU A 99 -0.21 -13.87 1.09
C LEU A 99 -0.43 -12.69 2.05
N CYS A 100 -1.19 -11.67 1.64
CA CYS A 100 -1.61 -10.59 2.53
C CYS A 100 -2.43 -11.11 3.72
N VAL A 101 -3.37 -12.04 3.47
CA VAL A 101 -4.13 -12.70 4.53
C VAL A 101 -3.22 -13.54 5.42
N LEU A 102 -2.23 -14.24 4.87
CA LEU A 102 -1.25 -15.00 5.66
C LEU A 102 -0.51 -14.09 6.65
N VAL A 103 -0.01 -12.94 6.19
CA VAL A 103 0.70 -11.96 7.03
C VAL A 103 -0.22 -11.43 8.12
N ALA A 104 -1.41 -10.96 7.75
CA ALA A 104 -2.37 -10.37 8.68
C ALA A 104 -2.84 -11.39 9.73
N ALA A 105 -3.17 -12.61 9.29
CA ALA A 105 -3.57 -13.70 10.17
C ALA A 105 -2.42 -14.08 11.11
N GLY A 106 -1.19 -14.22 10.60
CA GLY A 106 0.00 -14.52 11.41
C GLY A 106 0.19 -13.51 12.55
N ILE A 107 0.12 -12.21 12.24
CA ILE A 107 0.20 -11.13 13.22
C ILE A 107 -0.95 -11.20 14.23
N ALA A 108 -2.18 -11.42 13.76
CA ALA A 108 -3.36 -11.51 14.61
C ALA A 108 -3.29 -12.69 15.58
N PHE A 109 -2.94 -13.89 15.11
CA PHE A 109 -2.82 -15.10 15.92
C PHE A 109 -1.70 -14.98 16.96
N ASP A 110 -0.54 -14.42 16.58
CA ASP A 110 0.57 -14.19 17.50
C ASP A 110 0.18 -13.20 18.61
N THR A 111 -0.36 -12.04 18.21
CA THR A 111 -0.80 -10.99 19.15
C THR A 111 -1.89 -11.50 20.07
N ALA A 112 -2.89 -12.22 19.55
CA ALA A 112 -3.97 -12.79 20.35
C ALA A 112 -3.45 -13.82 21.36
N ARG A 113 -2.49 -14.65 20.99
CA ARG A 113 -1.85 -15.61 21.91
C ARG A 113 -1.10 -14.89 23.02
N ALA A 114 -0.33 -13.86 22.69
CA ALA A 114 0.42 -13.06 23.66
C ALA A 114 -0.50 -12.33 24.64
N VAL A 115 -1.61 -11.75 24.15
CA VAL A 115 -2.64 -11.14 24.98
C VAL A 115 -3.28 -12.18 25.90
N ARG A 116 -3.73 -13.32 25.38
CA ARG A 116 -4.36 -14.38 26.19
C ARG A 116 -3.44 -14.91 27.28
N ALA A 117 -2.18 -15.19 26.97
CA ALA A 117 -1.20 -15.66 27.95
C ALA A 117 -1.01 -14.64 29.08
N ARG A 118 -0.96 -13.35 28.74
CA ARG A 118 -0.82 -12.28 29.72
C ARG A 118 -2.06 -12.10 30.59
N ARG A 119 -3.25 -12.20 30.00
CA ARG A 119 -4.52 -12.18 30.76
C ARG A 119 -4.58 -13.31 31.78
N ALA A 120 -4.14 -14.52 31.40
CA ALA A 120 -4.12 -15.67 32.29
C ALA A 120 -3.13 -15.51 33.46
N LEU A 121 -1.98 -14.87 33.22
CA LEU A 121 -0.93 -14.69 34.23
C LEU A 121 -1.14 -13.47 35.15
N ALA A 122 -1.66 -12.37 34.61
CA ALA A 122 -1.73 -11.07 35.30
C ALA A 122 -3.15 -10.57 35.58
N GLY A 123 -4.20 -11.27 35.11
CA GLY A 123 -5.60 -10.85 35.30
C GLY A 123 -5.99 -9.54 34.60
N GLU A 124 -5.13 -8.99 33.74
CA GLU A 124 -5.36 -7.70 33.08
C GLU A 124 -6.51 -7.77 32.04
N PRO A 125 -7.25 -6.67 31.82
CA PRO A 125 -8.15 -6.57 30.68
C PRO A 125 -7.36 -6.56 29.35
N PRO A 126 -7.97 -6.98 28.22
CA PRO A 126 -7.26 -7.21 26.96
C PRO A 126 -6.51 -5.98 26.41
N TRP A 127 -7.07 -4.79 26.56
CA TRP A 127 -6.44 -3.55 26.10
C TRP A 127 -5.19 -3.18 26.92
N ARG A 128 -5.18 -3.43 28.25
CA ARG A 128 -3.98 -3.24 29.09
C ARG A 128 -2.92 -4.27 28.76
N ALA A 129 -3.32 -5.52 28.56
CA ALA A 129 -2.41 -6.58 28.15
C ALA A 129 -1.73 -6.24 26.81
N LEU A 130 -2.51 -5.76 25.83
CA LEU A 130 -2.00 -5.30 24.53
C LEU A 130 -1.04 -4.11 24.69
N ALA A 131 -1.45 -3.05 25.38
CA ALA A 131 -0.59 -1.89 25.62
C ALA A 131 0.74 -2.30 26.28
N THR A 132 0.70 -3.24 27.21
CA THR A 132 1.90 -3.63 27.95
C THR A 132 2.82 -4.57 27.16
N ILE A 133 2.30 -5.48 26.32
CA ILE A 133 3.15 -6.28 25.41
C ILE A 133 3.76 -5.41 24.31
N THR A 134 3.02 -4.43 23.79
CA THR A 134 3.52 -3.48 22.80
C THR A 134 4.63 -2.63 23.41
N ARG A 135 4.44 -2.08 24.61
CA ARG A 135 5.49 -1.29 25.29
C ARG A 135 6.73 -2.12 25.66
N ARG A 136 6.57 -3.36 26.10
CA ARG A 136 7.70 -4.24 26.46
C ARG A 136 8.47 -4.76 25.24
N ASN A 137 7.79 -4.99 24.13
CA ASN A 137 8.37 -5.57 22.90
C ASN A 137 8.14 -4.64 21.70
N GLN A 138 8.46 -3.37 21.88
CA GLN A 138 8.13 -2.29 20.97
C GLN A 138 8.66 -2.51 19.54
N ARG A 139 9.88 -3.03 19.38
CA ARG A 139 10.43 -3.36 18.05
C ARG A 139 9.62 -4.43 17.33
N ARG A 140 9.12 -5.44 18.06
CA ARG A 140 8.33 -6.53 17.49
C ARG A 140 6.96 -6.06 17.05
N TYR A 141 6.22 -5.41 17.95
CA TYR A 141 4.86 -4.96 17.66
C TYR A 141 4.83 -3.72 16.74
N GLY A 142 5.83 -2.84 16.82
CA GLY A 142 6.04 -1.77 15.83
C GLY A 142 6.34 -2.34 14.44
N GLY A 143 7.16 -3.38 14.36
CA GLY A 143 7.39 -4.15 13.13
C GLY A 143 6.11 -4.77 12.57
N TYR A 144 5.22 -5.32 13.41
CA TYR A 144 3.92 -5.82 12.96
C TYR A 144 3.01 -4.71 12.41
N VAL A 145 3.01 -3.53 13.02
CA VAL A 145 2.28 -2.37 12.48
C VAL A 145 2.84 -1.98 11.11
N VAL A 146 4.17 -1.97 10.95
CA VAL A 146 4.80 -1.76 9.62
C VAL A 146 4.35 -2.82 8.61
N HIS A 147 4.33 -4.10 8.99
CA HIS A 147 3.92 -5.18 8.10
C HIS A 147 2.45 -5.04 7.69
N LEU A 148 1.56 -4.65 8.61
CA LEU A 148 0.17 -4.33 8.28
C LEU A 148 0.07 -3.14 7.32
N GLY A 149 0.89 -2.11 7.48
CA GLY A 149 0.98 -1.00 6.54
C GLY A 149 1.33 -1.47 5.12
N VAL A 150 2.34 -2.34 4.99
CA VAL A 150 2.70 -2.95 3.69
C VAL A 150 1.56 -3.81 3.13
N VAL A 151 0.87 -4.59 3.97
CA VAL A 151 -0.30 -5.38 3.55
C VAL A 151 -1.38 -4.48 2.95
N LEU A 152 -1.72 -3.36 3.59
CA LEU A 152 -2.69 -2.41 3.05
C LEU A 152 -2.25 -1.84 1.70
N MET A 153 -0.96 -1.51 1.56
CA MET A 153 -0.40 -1.04 0.28
C MET A 153 -0.48 -2.09 -0.82
N VAL A 154 -0.12 -3.35 -0.53
CA VAL A 154 -0.15 -4.44 -1.50
C VAL A 154 -1.58 -4.75 -1.93
N VAL A 155 -2.55 -4.74 -1.00
CA VAL A 155 -3.97 -4.89 -1.33
C VAL A 155 -4.42 -3.75 -2.26
N GLY A 156 -4.12 -2.50 -1.89
CA GLY A 156 -4.46 -1.33 -2.72
C GLY A 156 -3.85 -1.39 -4.11
N LEU A 157 -2.56 -1.71 -4.23
CA LEU A 157 -1.87 -1.85 -5.53
C LEU A 157 -2.45 -2.98 -6.37
N THR A 158 -2.64 -4.15 -5.77
CA THR A 158 -3.13 -5.35 -6.47
C THR A 158 -4.53 -5.11 -7.02
N VAL A 159 -5.45 -4.62 -6.18
CA VAL A 159 -6.83 -4.36 -6.61
C VAL A 159 -6.88 -3.19 -7.59
N SER A 160 -6.14 -2.11 -7.34
CA SER A 160 -6.09 -0.95 -8.25
C SER A 160 -5.56 -1.31 -9.63
N MET A 161 -4.57 -2.21 -9.74
CA MET A 161 -4.00 -2.58 -11.04
C MET A 161 -4.89 -3.57 -11.79
N SER A 162 -5.45 -4.55 -11.09
CA SER A 162 -6.25 -5.61 -11.73
C SER A 162 -7.65 -5.17 -12.13
N TYR A 163 -8.21 -4.17 -11.44
CA TYR A 163 -9.60 -3.75 -11.64
C TYR A 163 -9.72 -2.28 -12.06
N SER A 164 -8.63 -1.67 -12.53
CA SER A 164 -8.70 -0.36 -13.19
C SER A 164 -9.43 -0.50 -14.52
N VAL A 165 -10.46 0.32 -14.73
CA VAL A 165 -11.16 0.43 -16.01
C VAL A 165 -10.95 1.82 -16.58
N GLU A 166 -10.76 1.91 -17.89
CA GLU A 166 -10.63 3.17 -18.61
C GLU A 166 -11.40 3.14 -19.92
N THR A 167 -11.90 4.31 -20.32
CA THR A 167 -12.51 4.53 -21.63
C THR A 167 -12.07 5.89 -22.16
N GLU A 168 -12.00 6.00 -23.49
CA GLU A 168 -11.71 7.24 -24.18
C GLU A 168 -12.82 7.52 -25.19
N ALA A 169 -13.34 8.74 -25.19
CA ALA A 169 -14.42 9.15 -26.07
C ALA A 169 -14.25 10.60 -26.50
N THR A 170 -14.57 10.89 -27.75
CA THR A 170 -14.71 12.25 -28.27
C THR A 170 -16.17 12.64 -28.20
N LEU A 171 -16.48 13.72 -27.49
CA LEU A 171 -17.84 14.13 -27.17
C LEU A 171 -18.16 15.49 -27.79
N ASP A 172 -19.35 15.61 -28.38
CA ASP A 172 -19.99 16.88 -28.70
C ASP A 172 -20.66 17.50 -27.45
N PRO A 173 -20.84 18.82 -27.38
CA PRO A 173 -21.52 19.45 -26.25
C PRO A 173 -22.93 18.86 -26.02
N GLY A 174 -23.18 18.39 -24.80
CA GLY A 174 -24.41 17.69 -24.42
C GLY A 174 -24.31 16.16 -24.47
N GLU A 175 -23.30 15.60 -25.13
CA GLU A 175 -23.06 14.17 -25.14
C GLU A 175 -22.42 13.67 -23.84
N SER A 176 -22.60 12.38 -23.56
CA SER A 176 -22.09 11.74 -22.35
C SER A 176 -21.41 10.41 -22.64
N VAL A 177 -20.36 10.13 -21.89
CA VAL A 177 -19.72 8.81 -21.84
C VAL A 177 -20.04 8.14 -20.51
N GLU A 178 -20.21 6.82 -20.54
CA GLU A 178 -20.44 6.00 -19.35
C GLU A 178 -19.26 5.05 -19.09
N LEU A 179 -18.94 4.88 -17.81
CA LEU A 179 -17.98 3.87 -17.34
C LEU A 179 -18.49 3.27 -16.02
N GLY A 180 -19.09 2.08 -16.15
CA GLY A 180 -19.75 1.41 -15.03
C GLY A 180 -20.92 2.23 -14.48
N ARG A 181 -20.79 2.72 -13.25
CA ARG A 181 -21.81 3.54 -12.56
C ARG A 181 -21.65 5.05 -12.76
N TYR A 182 -20.63 5.46 -13.52
CA TYR A 182 -20.31 6.87 -13.76
C TYR A 182 -20.80 7.28 -15.13
N ARG A 183 -21.48 8.41 -15.19
CA ARG A 183 -21.81 9.11 -16.43
C ARG A 183 -21.20 10.50 -16.39
N VAL A 184 -20.40 10.82 -17.40
CA VAL A 184 -19.73 12.11 -17.54
C VAL A 184 -20.27 12.78 -18.79
N THR A 185 -20.93 13.92 -18.62
CA THR A 185 -21.54 14.70 -19.70
C THR A 185 -20.66 15.90 -20.01
N PHE A 186 -20.39 16.16 -21.28
CA PHE A 186 -19.57 17.27 -21.71
C PHE A 186 -20.43 18.53 -21.90
N GLU A 187 -20.15 19.60 -21.14
CA GLU A 187 -20.89 20.87 -21.21
C GLU A 187 -20.25 21.86 -22.20
N GLY A 188 -18.94 21.74 -22.46
CA GLY A 188 -18.22 22.57 -23.44
C GLY A 188 -16.79 22.91 -23.03
N LEU A 189 -16.12 23.72 -23.85
CA LEU A 189 -14.74 24.19 -23.61
C LEU A 189 -14.72 25.63 -23.10
N ARG A 190 -13.72 25.95 -22.26
CA ARG A 190 -13.38 27.31 -21.85
C ARG A 190 -11.90 27.54 -22.06
N ALA A 191 -11.57 28.49 -22.94
CA ALA A 191 -10.20 28.96 -23.09
C ALA A 191 -9.99 30.23 -22.26
N SER A 192 -8.88 30.31 -21.55
CA SER A 192 -8.45 31.51 -20.83
C SER A 192 -6.96 31.75 -21.10
N GLU A 193 -6.63 32.98 -21.47
CA GLU A 193 -5.24 33.41 -21.62
C GLU A 193 -4.67 33.77 -20.24
N GLN A 194 -3.59 33.10 -19.84
CA GLN A 194 -2.88 33.38 -18.60
C GLN A 194 -1.54 34.06 -18.94
N PRO A 195 -0.94 34.86 -18.03
CA PRO A 195 0.30 35.58 -18.31
C PRO A 195 1.48 34.72 -18.79
N THR A 196 1.45 33.41 -18.50
CA THR A 196 2.54 32.47 -18.81
C THR A 196 2.16 31.37 -19.81
N HIS A 197 0.87 31.15 -20.07
CA HIS A 197 0.38 30.04 -20.89
C HIS A 197 -1.06 30.25 -21.34
N LEU A 198 -1.45 29.63 -22.45
CA LEU A 198 -2.85 29.45 -22.79
C LEU A 198 -3.40 28.25 -21.99
N ARG A 199 -4.57 28.40 -21.37
CA ARG A 199 -5.24 27.33 -20.63
C ARG A 199 -6.58 27.02 -21.29
N VAL A 200 -6.77 25.76 -21.69
CA VAL A 200 -8.02 25.25 -22.25
C VAL A 200 -8.61 24.25 -21.28
N GLU A 201 -9.82 24.52 -20.79
CA GLU A 201 -10.56 23.67 -19.85
C GLU A 201 -11.72 22.98 -20.55
N GLY A 202 -11.90 21.69 -20.30
CA GLY A 202 -13.13 20.98 -20.63
C GLY A 202 -14.05 20.99 -19.41
N VAL A 203 -15.28 21.47 -19.57
CA VAL A 203 -16.29 21.45 -18.50
C VAL A 203 -17.12 20.18 -18.65
N PHE A 204 -17.03 19.31 -17.66
CA PHE A 204 -17.78 18.06 -17.62
C PHE A 204 -18.64 18.02 -16.35
N ARG A 205 -19.84 17.47 -16.45
CA ARG A 205 -20.69 17.16 -15.30
C ARG A 205 -20.65 15.66 -15.04
N ALA A 206 -20.24 15.27 -13.84
CA ALA A 206 -20.16 13.87 -13.44
C ALA A 206 -21.35 13.49 -12.57
N THR A 207 -21.93 12.34 -12.85
CA THR A 207 -22.99 11.73 -12.04
C THR A 207 -22.62 10.29 -11.71
N ARG A 208 -23.07 9.79 -10.56
CA ARG A 208 -22.89 8.40 -10.12
C ARG A 208 -24.24 7.82 -9.74
N ALA A 209 -24.70 6.81 -10.48
CA ALA A 209 -26.00 6.18 -10.26
C ALA A 209 -27.15 7.20 -10.06
N GLY A 210 -27.16 8.27 -10.86
CA GLY A 210 -28.15 9.35 -10.79
C GLY A 210 -27.85 10.47 -9.79
N ALA A 211 -26.92 10.30 -8.85
CA ALA A 211 -26.50 11.37 -7.94
C ALA A 211 -25.48 12.31 -8.61
N ASP A 212 -25.69 13.62 -8.50
CA ASP A 212 -24.77 14.62 -9.04
C ASP A 212 -23.48 14.67 -8.20
N LEU A 213 -22.33 14.47 -8.85
CA LEU A 213 -21.01 14.61 -8.24
C LEU A 213 -20.43 16.01 -8.47
N GLY A 214 -21.12 16.84 -9.26
CA GLY A 214 -20.73 18.19 -9.61
C GLY A 214 -19.92 18.26 -10.90
N ARG A 215 -19.34 19.45 -11.14
CA ARG A 215 -18.54 19.72 -12.33
C ARG A 215 -17.08 19.33 -12.12
N LEU A 216 -16.49 18.79 -13.18
CA LEU A 216 -15.08 18.46 -13.33
C LEU A 216 -14.53 19.25 -14.53
N THR A 217 -13.43 19.94 -14.30
CA THR A 217 -12.77 20.91 -15.19
C THR A 217 -11.30 20.54 -15.45
N PRO A 218 -11.01 19.36 -16.08
CA PRO A 218 -9.67 19.06 -16.56
C PRO A 218 -9.20 20.13 -17.57
N ALA A 219 -7.88 20.34 -17.64
CA ALA A 219 -7.31 21.40 -18.46
C ALA A 219 -6.07 20.97 -19.22
N LEU A 220 -5.86 21.55 -20.40
CA LEU A 220 -4.59 21.52 -21.14
C LEU A 220 -3.95 22.90 -21.06
N LYS A 221 -2.65 22.94 -20.75
CA LYS A 221 -1.85 24.16 -20.67
C LYS A 221 -0.81 24.20 -21.78
N TYR A 222 -0.82 25.25 -22.59
CA TYR A 222 0.10 25.45 -23.69
C TYR A 222 1.12 26.54 -23.31
N TYR A 223 2.35 26.10 -23.07
CA TYR A 223 3.47 26.99 -22.79
C TYR A 223 4.22 27.29 -24.09
N PRO A 224 4.55 28.56 -24.40
CA PRO A 224 5.22 28.91 -25.66
C PRO A 224 6.56 28.20 -25.89
N THR A 225 7.24 27.80 -24.82
CA THR A 225 8.57 27.15 -24.85
C THR A 225 8.51 25.62 -24.87
N GLN A 226 7.31 25.02 -24.85
CA GLN A 226 7.14 23.55 -24.83
C GLN A 226 6.42 23.08 -26.09
N GLN A 227 6.90 21.97 -26.67
CA GLN A 227 6.31 21.39 -27.87
C GLN A 227 4.97 20.66 -27.58
N SER A 228 4.77 20.19 -26.36
CA SER A 228 3.57 19.44 -25.96
C SER A 228 2.82 20.16 -24.84
N PRO A 229 1.47 20.18 -24.86
CA PRO A 229 0.71 20.76 -23.77
C PRO A 229 0.84 19.93 -22.50
N ILE A 230 0.74 20.60 -21.35
CA ILE A 230 0.73 19.96 -20.03
C ILE A 230 -0.73 19.77 -19.59
N GLY A 231 -1.15 18.52 -19.48
CA GLY A 231 -2.48 18.16 -18.99
C GLY A 231 -2.60 18.19 -17.47
N ARG A 232 -3.67 18.81 -16.98
CA ARG A 232 -4.16 18.71 -15.62
C ARG A 232 -5.41 17.84 -15.62
N ALA A 233 -5.27 16.63 -15.11
CA ALA A 233 -6.41 15.78 -14.81
C ALA A 233 -7.22 16.37 -13.65
N GLU A 234 -8.54 16.19 -13.71
CA GLU A 234 -9.37 16.37 -12.53
C GLU A 234 -9.70 15.00 -11.93
N MET A 235 -9.64 14.89 -10.61
CA MET A 235 -9.85 13.63 -9.91
C MET A 235 -10.75 13.79 -8.70
N ARG A 236 -11.57 12.77 -8.45
CA ARG A 236 -12.36 12.62 -7.23
C ARG A 236 -11.85 11.41 -6.48
N VAL A 237 -11.27 11.66 -5.31
CA VAL A 237 -10.68 10.62 -4.46
C VAL A 237 -11.73 10.09 -3.49
N SER A 238 -11.78 8.79 -3.29
CA SER A 238 -12.58 8.17 -2.22
C SER A 238 -11.87 6.97 -1.61
N LEU A 239 -12.42 6.42 -0.52
CA LEU A 239 -11.86 5.22 0.10
C LEU A 239 -12.06 3.94 -0.74
N VAL A 240 -13.04 3.95 -1.65
CA VAL A 240 -13.43 2.77 -2.43
C VAL A 240 -12.87 2.83 -3.84
N GLU A 241 -13.02 3.96 -4.52
CA GLU A 241 -12.52 4.17 -5.87
C GLU A 241 -12.28 5.65 -6.19
N ASP A 242 -11.32 5.88 -7.07
CA ASP A 242 -10.96 7.20 -7.56
C ASP A 242 -11.40 7.33 -9.01
N VAL A 243 -11.99 8.46 -9.36
CA VAL A 243 -12.40 8.79 -10.73
C VAL A 243 -11.49 9.86 -11.28
N TYR A 244 -10.90 9.62 -12.45
CA TYR A 244 -10.02 10.54 -13.15
C TYR A 244 -10.66 10.94 -14.48
N VAL A 245 -10.68 12.24 -14.73
CA VAL A 245 -11.16 12.85 -15.97
C VAL A 245 -10.00 13.62 -16.55
N ILE A 246 -9.56 13.22 -17.75
CA ILE A 246 -8.40 13.78 -18.43
C ILE A 246 -8.84 14.30 -19.79
N LEU A 247 -8.55 15.56 -20.07
CA LEU A 247 -8.72 16.13 -21.41
C LEU A 247 -7.51 15.70 -22.25
N SER A 248 -7.69 14.75 -23.16
CA SER A 248 -6.63 14.25 -24.06
C SER A 248 -6.42 15.16 -25.27
N GLY A 249 -7.47 15.85 -25.71
CA GLY A 249 -7.42 16.74 -26.86
C GLY A 249 -8.77 17.40 -27.13
N PHE A 250 -8.79 18.33 -28.06
CA PHE A 250 -10.00 18.99 -28.56
C PHE A 250 -9.83 19.32 -30.04
N SER A 251 -10.93 19.49 -30.78
CA SER A 251 -10.88 19.95 -32.16
C SER A 251 -10.86 21.48 -32.24
N ASP A 252 -10.06 22.02 -33.16
CA ASP A 252 -10.04 23.46 -33.38
C ASP A 252 -11.35 23.97 -34.02
N VAL A 253 -11.72 25.15 -33.52
CA VAL A 253 -12.79 26.09 -33.92
C VAL A 253 -13.81 25.57 -34.93
N GLY A 254 -14.99 25.17 -34.41
CA GLY A 254 -16.20 24.93 -35.19
C GLY A 254 -17.05 23.79 -34.64
N ARG A 255 -16.40 22.70 -34.20
CA ARG A 255 -17.10 21.50 -33.70
C ARG A 255 -17.14 21.39 -32.17
N ARG A 256 -16.36 22.22 -31.44
CA ARG A 256 -16.33 22.26 -29.96
C ARG A 256 -16.19 20.88 -29.29
N GLN A 257 -15.60 19.90 -29.98
CA GLN A 257 -15.48 18.54 -29.47
C GLN A 257 -14.31 18.43 -28.51
N ALA A 258 -14.47 17.60 -27.48
CA ALA A 258 -13.40 17.27 -26.53
C ALA A 258 -13.20 15.76 -26.49
N THR A 259 -11.95 15.33 -26.59
CA THR A 259 -11.55 13.94 -26.32
C THR A 259 -11.24 13.80 -24.84
N LEU A 260 -12.06 13.02 -24.17
CA LEU A 260 -12.00 12.72 -22.75
C LEU A 260 -11.47 11.31 -22.55
N LYS A 261 -10.48 11.16 -21.66
CA LYS A 261 -10.13 9.88 -21.05
C LYS A 261 -10.69 9.82 -19.62
N LEU A 262 -11.56 8.85 -19.39
CA LEU A 262 -12.20 8.59 -18.10
C LEU A 262 -11.61 7.30 -17.51
N LEU A 263 -11.11 7.37 -16.28
CA LEU A 263 -10.54 6.21 -15.57
C LEU A 263 -11.20 6.06 -14.21
N VAL A 264 -11.50 4.82 -13.83
CA VAL A 264 -11.97 4.46 -12.48
C VAL A 264 -10.98 3.47 -11.88
N ARG A 265 -10.33 3.88 -10.79
CA ARG A 265 -9.31 3.08 -10.10
C ARG A 265 -9.75 2.73 -8.68
N PRO A 266 -10.01 1.46 -8.35
CA PRO A 266 -10.41 1.08 -7.01
C PRO A 266 -9.24 1.11 -6.02
N MET A 267 -9.54 1.41 -4.76
CA MET A 267 -8.66 1.23 -3.59
C MET A 267 -7.31 1.96 -3.60
N VAL A 268 -7.13 3.00 -4.41
CA VAL A 268 -5.90 3.82 -4.41
C VAL A 268 -5.64 4.45 -3.03
N ALA A 269 -6.69 4.90 -2.33
CA ALA A 269 -6.58 5.44 -0.97
C ALA A 269 -5.95 4.46 0.05
N TRP A 270 -6.05 3.15 -0.16
CA TRP A 270 -5.47 2.14 0.72
C TRP A 270 -3.95 2.11 0.65
N ILE A 271 -3.36 2.53 -0.47
CA ILE A 271 -1.92 2.69 -0.63
C ILE A 271 -1.43 3.80 0.31
N TRP A 272 -2.14 4.92 0.34
CA TRP A 272 -1.84 6.05 1.22
C TRP A 272 -2.08 5.72 2.70
N LEU A 273 -3.20 5.07 3.01
CA LEU A 273 -3.47 4.58 4.36
C LEU A 273 -2.38 3.62 4.85
N GLY A 274 -1.95 2.70 3.99
CA GLY A 274 -0.85 1.78 4.29
C GLY A 274 0.47 2.51 4.54
N GLY A 275 0.78 3.54 3.75
CA GLY A 275 1.92 4.42 3.97
C GLY A 275 1.88 5.14 5.33
N LEU A 276 0.70 5.65 5.72
CA LEU A 276 0.49 6.26 7.04
C LEU A 276 0.71 5.24 8.18
N VAL A 277 0.13 4.04 8.06
CA VAL A 277 0.28 2.96 9.05
C VAL A 277 1.74 2.52 9.16
N LEU A 278 2.45 2.42 8.04
CA LEU A 278 3.88 2.12 7.99
C LEU A 278 4.70 3.19 8.73
N ALA A 279 4.42 4.46 8.49
CA ALA A 279 5.09 5.57 9.18
C ALA A 279 4.84 5.48 10.70
N LEU A 280 3.59 5.25 11.13
CA LEU A 280 3.24 5.08 12.54
C LEU A 280 3.95 3.87 13.17
N GLY A 281 3.99 2.73 12.50
CA GLY A 281 4.72 1.55 12.98
C GLY A 281 6.23 1.77 13.10
N THR A 282 6.79 2.58 12.20
CA THR A 282 8.20 2.97 12.24
C THR A 282 8.48 3.89 13.43
N LEU A 283 7.63 4.89 13.67
CA LEU A 283 7.70 5.73 14.86
C LEU A 283 7.60 4.90 16.15
N VAL A 284 6.64 3.96 16.20
CA VAL A 284 6.55 3.01 17.32
C VAL A 284 7.83 2.19 17.44
N THR A 285 8.51 1.80 16.37
CA THR A 285 9.74 0.99 16.49
C THR A 285 10.94 1.78 17.03
N VAL A 286 11.06 3.06 16.66
CA VAL A 286 12.24 3.90 16.94
C VAL A 286 12.09 4.70 18.24
N TRP A 287 10.86 4.93 18.72
CA TRP A 287 10.63 5.77 19.90
C TRP A 287 11.35 5.23 21.15
N PRO A 288 12.16 6.03 21.85
CA PRO A 288 12.93 5.55 23.00
C PRO A 288 12.03 5.46 24.25
N LEU A 289 11.20 4.43 24.37
CA LEU A 289 10.60 4.09 25.66
C LEU A 289 11.70 3.49 26.56
N ARG A 290 12.35 4.35 27.33
CA ARG A 290 13.28 3.95 28.39
C ARG A 290 12.50 3.13 29.41
N LEU A 291 12.63 1.81 29.37
CA LEU A 291 12.29 0.98 30.52
C LEU A 291 13.52 1.00 31.40
N ALA A 292 13.43 1.72 32.52
CA ALA A 292 14.35 1.54 33.63
C ALA A 292 14.35 0.05 33.96
N VAL A 293 15.43 -0.64 33.58
CA VAL A 293 15.75 -1.94 34.14
C VAL A 293 16.08 -1.62 35.58
N ALA A 294 15.08 -1.70 36.46
CA ALA A 294 15.32 -1.77 37.89
C ALA A 294 16.09 -3.07 38.10
N SER A 295 17.42 -2.97 38.09
CA SER A 295 18.30 -4.01 38.59
C SER A 295 17.84 -4.29 40.00
N ARG A 296 17.29 -5.48 40.23
CA ARG A 296 17.22 -6.06 41.57
C ARG A 296 18.65 -6.38 42.01
N ALA A 297 19.40 -5.35 42.38
CA ALA A 297 20.63 -5.43 43.14
C ALA A 297 20.32 -4.79 44.49
N GLY A 298 19.65 -5.55 45.35
CA GLY A 298 19.13 -5.07 46.64
C GLY A 298 18.51 -6.19 47.45
N ALA A 299 19.17 -7.36 47.49
CA ALA A 299 18.72 -8.51 48.28
C ALA A 299 19.90 -9.41 48.71
N ALA A 300 21.08 -8.85 48.96
CA ALA A 300 22.21 -9.61 49.49
C ALA A 300 23.05 -8.81 50.52
N GLU A 301 22.41 -7.91 51.26
CA GLU A 301 23.07 -7.15 52.34
C GLU A 301 22.21 -7.11 53.60
N VAL A 302 21.76 -8.26 54.10
CA VAL A 302 21.29 -8.40 55.50
C VAL A 302 21.48 -9.85 55.96
N THR A 303 22.72 -10.31 56.21
CA THR A 303 23.03 -11.23 57.32
C THR A 303 24.55 -11.33 57.51
N ARG A 304 25.12 -10.43 58.32
CA ARG A 304 26.35 -10.72 59.06
C ARG A 304 26.05 -10.44 60.53
N SER A 305 25.79 -11.51 61.29
CA SER A 305 25.79 -11.47 62.75
C SER A 305 27.23 -11.62 63.23
N PRO A 306 27.68 -10.91 64.28
CA PRO A 306 29.02 -11.07 64.83
C PRO A 306 29.06 -12.30 65.74
N LEU A 307 30.04 -13.18 65.54
CA LEU A 307 30.43 -14.17 66.54
C LEU A 307 31.91 -13.97 66.88
N GLU A 308 32.08 -13.58 68.13
CA GLU A 308 33.29 -13.45 68.93
C GLU A 308 33.95 -14.84 69.12
N PRO A 309 35.29 -14.96 69.05
CA PRO A 309 35.95 -16.15 69.57
C PRO A 309 36.43 -15.93 71.00
N ALA A 310 35.98 -16.85 71.87
CA ALA A 310 36.44 -17.03 73.23
C ALA A 310 37.92 -17.43 73.31
N ARG A 311 38.52 -17.08 74.46
CA ARG A 311 39.82 -17.53 74.94
C ARG A 311 39.88 -19.06 75.04
N ASP A 312 41.02 -19.62 74.65
CA ASP A 312 41.96 -20.36 75.51
C ASP A 312 43.31 -20.53 74.79
#